data_AF-A0A0M2PV38-F1
#
_entry.id   AF-A0A0M2PV38-F1
#
_cell.length_a   1.000
_cell.length_b   1.000
_cell.length_c   1.000
_cell.angle_alpha   90.00
_cell.angle_beta   90.00
_cell.angle_gamma   90.00
#
_symmetry.space_group_name_H-M   'P 1'
#
loop_
_entity.id
_entity.type
_entity.pdbx_description
1 polymer ?
#
loop_
_entity_poly.entity_id
_entity_poly.type
_entity_poly.pdbx_seq_one_letter_code
_entity_poly.pdbx_strand_id
1 'polypeptide(L)'
;MSLSRPFKLANPLNYPLAVVVGGIVLVGGVRWMQWPSGVVLPTAIATTTVVAALRKTQEPETFDWGNAALERDFKTIQGNAQTLAQRAEILRSEASLRLTESHQMDLLVVVQLACDRAQELPDNIQALARKLQGQDSLFAVESLEKQLQQAQAQARQTDGMAHQQWQKVMASLQRNIQLAHQGQDARQAQMISLSSLILESAEVLQQLQLHLRSADLSNSADTDDLVSLSETLRGCQANVDLLIS
;
A
#
# COMPACT_ATOMS: atom_id res chain seq x y z
N MET A 1 -22.67 -25.62 17.34
CA MET A 1 -23.00 -25.37 15.93
C MET A 1 -23.10 -23.86 15.73
N SER A 2 -22.16 -23.30 14.95
CA SER A 2 -22.00 -21.93 14.40
C SER A 2 -22.79 -20.75 15.02
N LEU A 3 -22.18 -19.89 15.83
CA LEU A 3 -21.44 -18.65 15.48
C LEU A 3 -22.27 -17.56 14.78
N SER A 4 -22.88 -16.72 15.63
CA SER A 4 -23.27 -15.34 15.36
C SER A 4 -22.05 -14.44 15.20
N ARG A 5 -22.01 -13.62 14.14
CA ARG A 5 -21.22 -12.38 14.08
C ARG A 5 -22.16 -11.24 13.67
N PRO A 6 -22.32 -10.18 14.48
CA PRO A 6 -23.15 -9.05 14.10
C PRO A 6 -22.42 -8.21 13.04
N PHE A 7 -23.15 -7.88 11.98
CA PHE A 7 -22.76 -6.83 11.03
C PHE A 7 -22.48 -5.54 11.79
N LYS A 8 -21.22 -5.12 11.83
CA LYS A 8 -20.82 -3.82 12.35
C LYS A 8 -21.10 -2.79 11.25
N LEU A 9 -22.34 -2.29 11.22
CA LEU A 9 -22.76 -1.21 10.33
C LEU A 9 -21.85 0.01 10.58
N ALA A 10 -21.14 0.46 9.54
CA ALA A 10 -20.40 1.71 9.57
C ALA A 10 -21.38 2.88 9.70
N ASN A 11 -21.16 3.76 10.67
CA ASN A 11 -22.04 4.87 10.99
C ASN A 11 -21.92 5.99 9.94
N PRO A 12 -22.97 6.27 9.13
CA PRO A 12 -22.92 7.22 8.02
C PRO A 12 -22.82 8.70 8.45
N LEU A 13 -22.98 8.97 9.74
CA LEU A 13 -22.87 10.33 10.32
C LEU A 13 -21.42 10.87 10.39
N ASN A 14 -20.40 10.02 10.21
CA ASN A 14 -18.99 10.45 10.26
C ASN A 14 -18.44 10.98 8.92
N TYR A 15 -19.22 10.96 7.84
CA TYR A 15 -18.75 11.34 6.50
C TYR A 15 -19.62 12.48 5.92
N PRO A 16 -19.28 13.76 6.16
CA PRO A 16 -20.10 14.90 5.74
C PRO A 16 -20.33 14.96 4.22
N LEU A 17 -19.38 14.49 3.41
CA LEU A 17 -19.54 14.39 1.95
C LEU A 17 -20.53 13.30 1.50
N ALA A 18 -20.67 12.19 2.26
CA ALA A 18 -21.64 11.15 1.96
C ALA A 18 -23.08 11.62 2.25
N VAL A 19 -23.23 12.49 3.27
CA VAL A 19 -24.51 13.16 3.58
C VAL A 19 -24.90 14.15 2.46
N VAL A 20 -23.95 14.84 1.84
CA VAL A 20 -24.23 15.74 0.70
C VAL A 20 -24.70 14.97 -0.53
N VAL A 21 -24.02 13.88 -0.91
CA VAL A 21 -24.41 13.06 -2.08
C VAL A 21 -25.75 12.36 -1.84
N GLY A 22 -25.97 11.83 -0.63
CA GLY A 22 -27.27 11.28 -0.22
C GLY A 22 -28.39 12.33 -0.28
N GLY A 23 -28.11 13.57 0.13
CA GLY A 23 -29.04 14.69 0.04
C GLY A 23 -29.41 15.08 -1.39
N ILE A 24 -28.44 15.10 -2.32
CA ILE A 24 -28.66 15.42 -3.74
C ILE A 24 -29.56 14.36 -4.40
N VAL A 25 -29.34 13.08 -4.09
CA VAL A 25 -30.15 11.97 -4.62
C VAL A 25 -31.58 12.00 -4.06
N LEU A 26 -31.74 12.34 -2.78
CA LEU A 26 -33.05 12.40 -2.12
C LEU A 26 -33.89 13.58 -2.63
N VAL A 27 -33.27 14.75 -2.82
CA VAL A 27 -33.95 15.94 -3.38
C VAL A 27 -34.22 15.79 -4.87
N GLY A 28 -33.27 15.26 -5.65
CA GLY A 28 -33.43 15.02 -7.09
C GLY A 28 -34.47 13.94 -7.41
N GLY A 29 -34.43 12.81 -6.69
CA GLY A 29 -35.33 11.68 -6.92
C GLY A 29 -36.79 11.97 -6.57
N VAL A 30 -37.04 12.70 -5.47
CA VAL A 30 -38.41 13.03 -5.03
C VAL A 30 -39.00 14.20 -5.82
N ARG A 31 -38.18 15.20 -6.21
CA ARG A 31 -38.69 16.46 -6.78
C ARG A 31 -38.68 16.52 -8.31
N TRP A 32 -37.76 15.82 -8.99
CA TRP A 32 -37.68 15.82 -10.46
C TRP A 32 -38.14 14.52 -11.10
N MET A 33 -37.95 13.36 -10.44
CA MET A 33 -38.29 12.05 -11.02
C MET A 33 -39.65 11.47 -10.54
N GLN A 34 -40.29 12.06 -9.51
CA GLN A 34 -41.55 11.62 -8.89
C GLN A 34 -41.61 10.12 -8.54
N TRP A 35 -40.51 9.55 -8.05
CA TRP A 35 -40.50 8.12 -7.66
C TRP A 35 -41.11 7.90 -6.28
N PRO A 36 -41.86 6.78 -6.08
CA PRO A 36 -42.45 6.45 -4.79
C PRO A 36 -41.36 6.27 -3.72
N SER A 37 -41.58 6.89 -2.57
CA SER A 37 -40.61 7.00 -1.46
C SER A 37 -40.06 5.66 -0.95
N GLY A 38 -40.77 4.56 -1.18
CA GLY A 38 -40.33 3.21 -0.82
C GLY A 38 -39.15 2.66 -1.61
N VAL A 39 -38.88 3.18 -2.82
CA VAL A 39 -37.78 2.69 -3.69
C VAL A 39 -36.53 3.57 -3.57
N VAL A 40 -36.70 4.87 -3.33
CA VAL A 40 -35.59 5.84 -3.29
C VAL A 40 -34.67 5.64 -2.08
N LEU A 41 -35.24 5.26 -0.92
CA LEU A 41 -34.48 5.01 0.30
C LEU A 41 -33.46 3.86 0.17
N PRO A 42 -33.85 2.64 -0.28
CA PRO A 42 -32.91 1.54 -0.40
C PRO A 42 -31.85 1.76 -1.49
N THR A 43 -32.18 2.44 -2.59
CA THR A 43 -31.21 2.73 -3.66
C THR A 43 -30.14 3.72 -3.20
N ALA A 44 -30.48 4.72 -2.38
CA ALA A 44 -29.51 5.67 -1.83
C ALA A 44 -28.54 5.00 -0.84
N ILE A 45 -29.03 4.02 -0.07
CA ILE A 45 -28.20 3.21 0.84
C ILE A 45 -27.26 2.30 0.05
N ALA A 46 -27.73 1.69 -1.04
CA ALA A 46 -26.91 0.85 -1.90
C ALA A 46 -25.79 1.64 -2.62
N THR A 47 -26.09 2.83 -3.14
CA THR A 47 -25.09 3.64 -3.84
C THR A 47 -24.08 4.26 -2.87
N THR A 48 -24.52 4.71 -1.70
CA THR A 48 -23.59 5.23 -0.68
C THR A 48 -22.67 4.17 -0.10
N THR A 49 -23.11 2.92 0.04
CA THR A 49 -22.26 1.80 0.48
C THR A 49 -21.23 1.37 -0.56
N VAL A 50 -21.58 1.35 -1.86
CA VAL A 50 -20.61 1.06 -2.93
C VAL A 50 -19.57 2.16 -3.05
N VAL A 51 -19.99 3.44 -2.99
CA VAL A 51 -19.06 4.58 -3.04
C VAL A 51 -18.20 4.64 -1.78
N ALA A 52 -18.74 4.35 -0.59
CA ALA A 52 -17.96 4.29 0.65
C ALA A 52 -17.00 3.10 0.67
N ALA A 53 -17.35 1.95 0.08
CA ALA A 53 -16.44 0.80 -0.02
C ALA A 53 -15.25 1.12 -0.94
N LEU A 54 -15.50 1.73 -2.11
CA LEU A 54 -14.45 2.16 -3.05
C LEU A 54 -13.58 3.29 -2.47
N ARG A 55 -14.15 4.18 -1.66
CA ARG A 55 -13.38 5.25 -0.98
C ARG A 55 -12.63 4.76 0.26
N LYS A 56 -13.14 3.74 0.96
CA LYS A 56 -12.45 3.11 2.09
C LYS A 56 -11.23 2.31 1.64
N THR A 57 -11.24 1.76 0.42
CA THR A 57 -10.02 1.24 -0.23
C THR A 57 -9.00 2.34 -0.59
N GLN A 58 -9.43 3.60 -0.71
CA GLN A 58 -8.53 4.74 -0.95
C GLN A 58 -8.12 5.49 0.33
N GLU A 59 -8.75 5.23 1.48
CA GLU A 59 -8.32 5.80 2.75
C GLU A 59 -7.09 5.03 3.24
N PRO A 60 -5.92 5.67 3.38
CA PRO A 60 -4.75 5.01 3.93
C PRO A 60 -5.07 4.63 5.38
N GLU A 61 -5.22 3.33 5.64
CA GLU A 61 -5.31 2.80 7.01
C GLU A 61 -4.15 3.41 7.82
N THR A 62 -4.46 4.05 8.94
CA THR A 62 -3.45 4.61 9.83
C THR A 62 -2.74 3.45 10.50
N PHE A 63 -1.60 3.06 9.94
CA PHE A 63 -0.72 2.08 10.51
C PHE A 63 0.09 2.73 11.64
N ASP A 64 -0.15 2.30 12.88
CA ASP A 64 0.66 2.70 14.03
C ASP A 64 1.89 1.79 14.12
N TRP A 65 3.01 2.29 13.63
CA TRP A 65 4.28 1.55 13.52
C TRP A 65 5.21 1.73 14.72
N GLY A 66 4.81 2.51 15.73
CA GLY A 66 5.71 2.93 16.81
C GLY A 66 6.93 3.74 16.32
N ASN A 67 6.93 4.17 15.05
CA ASN A 67 7.97 5.00 14.45
C ASN A 67 7.36 5.91 13.37
N ALA A 68 7.30 7.21 13.67
CA ALA A 68 6.74 8.22 12.78
C ALA A 68 7.55 8.46 11.50
N ALA A 69 8.82 8.03 11.43
CA ALA A 69 9.59 8.05 10.19
C ALA A 69 9.12 6.96 9.23
N LEU A 70 8.92 5.74 9.74
CA LEU A 70 8.47 4.58 8.96
C LEU A 70 7.08 4.82 8.35
N GLU A 71 6.17 5.46 9.09
CA GLU A 71 4.85 5.83 8.58
C GLU A 71 4.91 6.87 7.44
N ARG A 72 5.82 7.85 7.55
CA ARG A 72 6.04 8.86 6.49
C ARG A 72 6.64 8.25 5.24
N ASP A 73 7.62 7.36 5.42
CA ASP A 73 8.26 6.64 4.32
C ASP A 73 7.24 5.76 3.59
N PHE A 74 6.40 5.03 4.35
CA PHE A 74 5.32 4.24 3.79
C PHE A 74 4.32 5.06 2.97
N LYS A 75 3.84 6.20 3.51
CA LYS A 75 2.92 7.09 2.78
C LYS A 75 3.53 7.62 1.49
N THR A 76 4.82 7.94 1.51
CA THR A 76 5.56 8.40 0.34
C THR A 76 5.65 7.30 -0.72
N ILE A 77 6.03 6.09 -0.30
CA ILE A 77 6.11 4.90 -1.15
C ILE A 77 4.75 4.59 -1.78
N GLN A 78 3.68 4.64 -0.99
CA GLN A 78 2.31 4.40 -1.46
C GLN A 78 1.88 5.45 -2.51
N GLY A 79 2.15 6.74 -2.27
CA GLY A 79 1.86 7.80 -3.23
C GLY A 79 2.65 7.65 -4.54
N ASN A 80 3.93 7.28 -4.45
CA ASN A 80 4.77 7.03 -5.61
C ASN A 80 4.27 5.82 -6.42
N ALA A 81 3.89 4.73 -5.74
CA ALA A 81 3.32 3.54 -6.39
C ALA A 81 1.99 3.84 -7.08
N GLN A 82 1.11 4.64 -6.47
CA GLN A 82 -0.14 5.07 -7.12
C GLN A 82 0.13 5.91 -8.37
N THR A 83 1.11 6.82 -8.30
CA THR A 83 1.53 7.62 -9.46
C THR A 83 2.09 6.73 -10.56
N LEU A 84 2.87 5.71 -10.20
CA LEU A 84 3.41 4.72 -11.12
C LEU A 84 2.30 3.93 -11.83
N ALA A 85 1.32 3.43 -11.07
CA ALA A 85 0.17 2.70 -11.59
C ALA A 85 -0.64 3.53 -12.60
N GLN A 86 -0.86 4.83 -12.30
CA GLN A 86 -1.54 5.74 -13.23
C GLN A 86 -0.75 5.93 -14.54
N ARG A 87 0.58 6.14 -14.44
CA ARG A 87 1.44 6.27 -15.63
C ARG A 87 1.48 4.99 -16.46
N ALA A 88 1.51 3.83 -15.79
CA ALA A 88 1.48 2.54 -16.44
C ALA A 88 0.19 2.32 -17.23
N GLU A 89 -0.97 2.72 -16.70
CA GLU A 89 -2.24 2.65 -17.45
C GLU A 89 -2.24 3.55 -18.69
N ILE A 90 -1.72 4.77 -18.57
CA ILE A 90 -1.56 5.68 -19.72
C ILE A 90 -0.66 5.03 -20.78
N LEU A 91 0.50 4.50 -20.37
CA LEU A 91 1.44 3.84 -21.28
C LEU A 91 0.81 2.62 -21.95
N ARG A 92 0.05 1.81 -21.21
CA ARG A 92 -0.67 0.64 -21.75
C ARG A 92 -1.61 1.06 -22.88
N SER A 93 -2.39 2.10 -22.66
CA SER A 93 -3.32 2.62 -23.68
C SER A 93 -2.57 3.12 -24.92
N GLU A 94 -1.47 3.86 -24.74
CA GLU A 94 -0.65 4.37 -25.83
C GLU A 94 0.05 3.25 -26.62
N ALA A 95 0.60 2.27 -25.92
CA ALA A 95 1.25 1.10 -26.52
C ALA A 95 0.24 0.29 -27.35
N SER A 96 -0.98 0.08 -26.84
CA SER A 96 -2.02 -0.66 -27.57
C SER A 96 -2.48 0.02 -28.87
N LEU A 97 -2.36 1.34 -28.95
CA LEU A 97 -2.71 2.12 -30.14
C LEU A 97 -1.57 2.18 -31.16
N ARG A 98 -0.31 2.13 -30.70
CA ARG A 98 0.88 2.27 -31.56
C ARG A 98 1.45 0.94 -32.01
N LEU A 99 1.52 -0.04 -31.13
CA LEU A 99 2.07 -1.37 -31.40
C LEU A 99 0.97 -2.28 -31.97
N THR A 100 0.56 -2.01 -33.21
CA THR A 100 -0.54 -2.75 -33.88
C THR A 100 -0.05 -3.76 -34.91
N GLU A 101 1.23 -3.71 -35.26
CA GLU A 101 1.80 -4.59 -36.28
C GLU A 101 2.27 -5.93 -35.69
N SER A 102 2.17 -7.00 -36.49
CA SER A 102 2.46 -8.37 -36.03
C SER A 102 3.86 -8.57 -35.43
N HIS A 103 4.87 -7.84 -35.93
CA HIS A 103 6.25 -7.90 -35.43
C HIS A 103 6.48 -7.09 -34.14
N GLN A 104 5.50 -6.30 -33.71
CA GLN A 104 5.53 -5.46 -32.51
C GLN A 104 4.72 -6.04 -31.35
N MET A 105 4.01 -7.15 -31.60
CA MET A 105 3.13 -7.80 -30.61
C MET A 105 3.91 -8.34 -29.41
N ASP A 106 5.12 -8.85 -29.60
CA ASP A 106 5.96 -9.34 -28.51
C ASP A 106 6.34 -8.19 -27.55
N LEU A 107 6.74 -7.04 -28.11
CA LEU A 107 7.02 -5.83 -27.33
C LEU A 107 5.77 -5.34 -26.59
N LEU A 108 4.61 -5.36 -27.25
CA LEU A 108 3.33 -5.00 -26.62
C LEU A 108 3.02 -5.88 -25.42
N VAL A 109 3.22 -7.20 -25.52
CA VAL A 109 2.99 -8.14 -24.41
C VAL A 109 3.90 -7.84 -23.22
N VAL A 110 5.19 -7.57 -23.46
CA VAL A 110 6.13 -7.25 -22.37
C VAL A 110 5.75 -5.94 -21.70
N VAL A 111 5.40 -4.90 -22.46
CA VAL A 111 4.96 -3.60 -21.92
C VAL A 111 3.65 -3.75 -21.14
N GLN A 112 2.67 -4.51 -21.66
CA GLN A 112 1.41 -4.74 -20.97
C GLN A 112 1.61 -5.49 -19.65
N LEU A 113 2.41 -6.55 -19.64
CA LEU A 113 2.74 -7.30 -18.43
C LEU A 113 3.40 -6.39 -17.39
N ALA A 114 4.33 -5.54 -17.83
CA ALA A 114 4.99 -4.60 -16.95
C ALA A 114 4.01 -3.53 -16.41
N CYS A 115 3.08 -3.05 -17.23
CA CYS A 115 2.04 -2.13 -16.80
C CYS A 115 1.08 -2.78 -15.79
N ASP A 116 0.66 -4.03 -16.01
CA ASP A 116 -0.19 -4.78 -15.08
C ASP A 116 0.50 -4.93 -13.71
N ARG A 117 1.79 -5.25 -13.70
CA ARG A 117 2.57 -5.35 -12.44
C ARG A 117 2.70 -4.02 -11.71
N ALA A 118 2.86 -2.92 -12.44
CA ALA A 118 2.88 -1.59 -11.85
C ALA A 118 1.52 -1.20 -11.23
N GLN A 119 0.40 -1.74 -11.76
CA GLN A 119 -0.94 -1.52 -11.20
C GLN A 119 -1.21 -2.32 -9.92
N GLU A 120 -0.63 -3.51 -9.80
CA GLU A 120 -0.75 -4.35 -8.60
C GLU A 120 0.13 -3.84 -7.44
N LEU A 121 1.14 -3.03 -7.74
CA LEU A 121 2.14 -2.55 -6.79
C LEU A 121 1.56 -1.86 -5.54
N PRO A 122 0.60 -0.91 -5.66
CA PRO A 122 0.03 -0.23 -4.50
C PRO A 122 -0.63 -1.19 -3.51
N ASP A 123 -1.36 -2.19 -4.01
CA ASP A 123 -2.05 -3.18 -3.20
C ASP A 123 -1.06 -4.13 -2.51
N ASN A 124 -0.01 -4.53 -3.23
CA ASN A 124 1.08 -5.35 -2.73
C ASN A 124 1.86 -4.64 -1.61
N ILE A 125 2.12 -3.34 -1.77
CA ILE A 125 2.74 -2.49 -0.73
C ILE A 125 1.85 -2.41 0.51
N GLN A 126 0.54 -2.28 0.34
CA GLN A 126 -0.40 -2.28 1.47
C GLN A 126 -0.50 -3.65 2.16
N ALA A 127 -0.37 -4.75 1.41
CA ALA A 127 -0.27 -6.09 1.99
C ALA A 127 1.02 -6.27 2.80
N LEU A 128 2.16 -5.78 2.29
CA LEU A 128 3.43 -5.76 3.02
C LEU A 128 3.31 -4.97 4.32
N ALA A 129 2.67 -3.80 4.30
CA ALA A 129 2.41 -3.03 5.50
C ALA A 129 1.64 -3.83 6.56
N ARG A 130 0.58 -4.52 6.16
CA ARG A 130 -0.19 -5.37 7.09
C ARG A 130 0.67 -6.50 7.67
N LYS A 131 1.53 -7.14 6.85
CA LYS A 131 2.46 -8.18 7.33
C LYS A 131 3.45 -7.63 8.37
N LEU A 132 4.05 -6.47 8.10
CA LEU A 132 5.08 -5.90 8.97
C LEU A 132 4.48 -5.39 10.29
N GLN A 133 3.22 -4.91 10.31
CA GLN A 133 2.54 -4.46 11.52
C GLN A 133 2.07 -5.64 12.41
N GLY A 134 1.63 -6.75 11.80
CA GLY A 134 1.15 -7.93 12.53
C GLY A 134 2.20 -8.57 13.47
N GLN A 135 3.47 -8.21 13.31
CA GLN A 135 4.58 -8.69 14.15
C GLN A 135 4.84 -7.79 15.38
N ASP A 136 4.27 -6.58 15.47
CA ASP A 136 4.69 -5.55 16.44
C ASP A 136 3.91 -5.48 17.76
N SER A 137 2.69 -6.04 17.86
CA SER A 137 1.84 -5.79 19.05
C SER A 137 2.43 -6.33 20.37
N LEU A 138 3.40 -7.25 20.34
CA LEU A 138 4.02 -7.85 21.52
C LEU A 138 5.43 -7.28 21.82
N PHE A 139 6.04 -6.54 20.89
CA PHE A 139 7.45 -6.11 20.99
C PHE A 139 7.66 -4.63 20.69
N ALA A 140 6.63 -3.79 20.83
CA ALA A 140 6.78 -2.34 20.69
C ALA A 140 7.85 -1.84 21.65
N VAL A 141 8.93 -1.24 21.10
CA VAL A 141 10.13 -0.81 21.83
C VAL A 141 9.78 0.00 23.07
N GLU A 142 8.87 0.96 22.93
CA GLU A 142 8.44 1.86 24.01
C GLU A 142 7.76 1.11 25.17
N SER A 143 7.02 0.04 24.85
CA SER A 143 6.38 -0.81 25.86
C SER A 143 7.42 -1.67 26.60
N LEU A 144 8.44 -2.17 25.89
CA LEU A 144 9.53 -2.95 26.47
C LEU A 144 10.45 -2.08 27.33
N GLU A 145 10.70 -0.83 26.93
CA GLU A 145 11.46 0.14 27.72
C GLU A 145 10.73 0.51 29.02
N LYS A 146 9.42 0.74 28.96
CA LYS A 146 8.60 0.95 30.17
C LYS A 146 8.65 -0.26 31.10
N GLN A 147 8.55 -1.48 30.56
CA GLN A 147 8.68 -2.71 31.34
C GLN A 147 10.08 -2.85 31.95
N LEU A 148 11.14 -2.45 31.24
CA LEU A 148 12.51 -2.46 31.76
C LEU A 148 12.67 -1.47 32.91
N GLN A 149 12.11 -0.26 32.80
CA GLN A 149 12.11 0.73 33.88
C GLN A 149 11.38 0.22 35.13
N GLN A 150 10.22 -0.43 34.95
CA GLN A 150 9.47 -1.04 36.05
C GLN A 150 10.27 -2.19 36.69
N ALA A 151 10.87 -3.08 35.88
CA ALA A 151 11.71 -4.16 36.38
C ALA A 151 12.93 -3.65 37.15
N GLN A 152 13.56 -2.56 36.68
CA GLN A 152 14.65 -1.89 37.40
C GLN A 152 14.21 -1.31 38.73
N ALA A 153 13.04 -0.65 38.78
CA ALA A 153 12.48 -0.13 40.02
C ALA A 153 12.20 -1.25 41.02
N GLN A 154 11.66 -2.38 40.56
CA GLN A 154 11.36 -3.53 41.41
C GLN A 154 12.61 -4.25 41.90
N ALA A 155 13.63 -4.40 41.06
CA ALA A 155 14.92 -4.96 41.45
C ALA A 155 15.59 -4.15 42.56
N ARG A 156 15.45 -2.82 42.56
CA ARG A 156 16.00 -1.94 43.62
C ARG A 156 15.29 -2.07 44.96
N GLN A 157 14.05 -2.57 44.96
CA GLN A 157 13.22 -2.73 46.16
C GLN A 157 13.21 -4.17 46.70
N THR A 158 13.87 -5.11 46.02
CA THR A 158 13.93 -6.52 46.41
C THR A 158 15.36 -6.99 46.58
N ASP A 159 15.59 -7.78 47.63
CA ASP A 159 16.88 -8.37 47.97
C ASP A 159 16.88 -9.91 47.79
N GLY A 160 18.07 -10.50 47.81
CA GLY A 160 18.26 -11.96 47.80
C GLY A 160 17.87 -12.60 46.46
N MET A 161 17.18 -13.75 46.51
CA MET A 161 16.82 -14.51 45.29
C MET A 161 15.84 -13.77 44.39
N ALA A 162 14.96 -12.92 44.94
CA ALA A 162 14.04 -12.10 44.16
C ALA A 162 14.81 -11.08 43.31
N HIS A 163 15.89 -10.50 43.84
CA HIS A 163 16.79 -9.61 43.10
C HIS A 163 17.40 -10.32 41.88
N GLN A 164 17.92 -11.54 42.06
CA GLN A 164 18.49 -12.34 40.98
C GLN A 164 17.46 -12.69 39.89
N GLN A 165 16.21 -12.95 40.28
CA GLN A 165 15.12 -13.20 39.34
C GLN A 165 14.84 -11.95 38.48
N TRP A 166 14.79 -10.77 39.11
CA TRP A 166 14.58 -9.51 38.40
C TRP A 166 15.74 -9.15 37.47
N GLN A 167 16.99 -9.44 37.85
CA GLN A 167 18.14 -9.26 36.95
C GLN A 167 18.01 -10.10 35.67
N LYS A 168 17.52 -11.35 35.76
CA LYS A 168 17.27 -12.19 34.58
C LYS A 168 16.17 -11.62 33.68
N VAL A 169 15.10 -11.07 34.28
CA VAL A 169 14.03 -10.40 33.53
C VAL A 169 14.57 -9.17 32.80
N MET A 170 15.36 -8.34 33.49
CA MET A 170 16.00 -7.16 32.89
C MET A 170 16.91 -7.54 31.73
N ALA A 171 17.76 -8.56 31.88
CA ALA A 171 18.62 -9.04 30.81
C ALA A 171 17.82 -9.56 29.61
N SER A 172 16.68 -10.22 29.85
CA SER A 172 15.78 -10.66 28.77
C SER A 172 15.13 -9.48 28.05
N LEU A 173 14.64 -8.48 28.80
CA LEU A 173 14.04 -7.27 28.23
C LEU A 173 15.05 -6.48 27.41
N GLN A 174 16.29 -6.32 27.89
CA GLN A 174 17.36 -5.67 27.15
C GLN A 174 17.67 -6.38 25.82
N ARG A 175 17.75 -7.71 25.82
CA ARG A 175 17.91 -8.49 24.58
C ARG A 175 16.73 -8.28 23.63
N ASN A 176 15.50 -8.29 24.14
CA ASN A 176 14.30 -8.10 23.31
C ASN A 176 14.23 -6.69 22.73
N ILE A 177 14.63 -5.65 23.49
CA ILE A 177 14.74 -4.27 23.00
C ILE A 177 15.77 -4.19 21.86
N GLN A 178 16.93 -4.82 22.03
CA GLN A 178 17.96 -4.86 20.98
C GLN A 178 17.45 -5.54 19.70
N LEU A 179 16.77 -6.67 19.83
CA LEU A 179 16.17 -7.38 18.68
C LEU A 179 15.07 -6.55 18.00
N ALA A 180 14.25 -5.84 18.79
CA ALA A 180 13.21 -4.96 18.27
C ALA A 180 13.80 -3.78 17.47
N HIS A 181 14.89 -3.17 17.94
CA HIS A 181 15.62 -2.14 17.19
C HIS A 181 16.21 -2.68 15.88
N GLN A 182 16.88 -3.84 15.92
CA GLN A 182 17.41 -4.47 14.71
C GLN A 182 16.32 -4.77 13.68
N GLY A 183 15.14 -5.21 14.14
CA GLY A 183 13.97 -5.40 13.28
C GLY A 183 13.42 -4.09 12.70
N GLN A 184 13.40 -3.00 13.48
CA GLN A 184 13.02 -1.67 12.98
C GLN A 184 13.98 -1.17 11.91
N ASP A 185 15.29 -1.26 12.14
CA ASP A 185 16.32 -0.83 11.18
C ASP A 185 16.22 -1.62 9.86
N ALA A 186 16.02 -2.94 9.94
CA ALA A 186 15.85 -3.79 8.76
C ALA A 186 14.60 -3.40 7.95
N ARG A 187 13.47 -3.12 8.62
CA ARG A 187 12.24 -2.65 7.96
C ARG A 187 12.42 -1.30 7.29
N GLN A 188 13.13 -0.38 7.94
CA GLN A 188 13.42 0.93 7.36
C GLN A 188 14.30 0.80 6.10
N ALA A 189 15.33 -0.04 6.14
CA ALA A 189 16.15 -0.33 4.96
C ALA A 189 15.33 -0.95 3.81
N GLN A 190 14.42 -1.88 4.13
CA GLN A 190 13.51 -2.48 3.14
C GLN A 190 12.59 -1.45 2.49
N MET A 191 12.03 -0.51 3.28
CA MET A 191 11.22 0.59 2.75
C MET A 191 12.03 1.52 1.84
N ILE A 192 13.25 1.90 2.25
CA ILE A 192 14.14 2.74 1.43
C ILE A 192 14.47 2.05 0.09
N SER A 193 14.81 0.76 0.14
CA SER A 193 15.10 -0.03 -1.06
C SER A 193 13.89 -0.11 -1.99
N LEU A 194 12.71 -0.37 -1.44
CA LEU A 194 11.46 -0.40 -2.19
C LEU A 194 11.13 0.96 -2.84
N SER A 195 11.33 2.06 -2.11
CA SER A 195 11.17 3.42 -2.64
C SER A 195 12.09 3.68 -3.83
N SER A 196 13.36 3.27 -3.72
CA SER A 196 14.34 3.40 -4.81
C SER A 196 13.90 2.64 -6.06
N LEU A 197 13.45 1.39 -5.90
CA LEU A 197 13.00 0.56 -7.03
C LEU A 197 11.74 1.10 -7.71
N ILE A 198 10.82 1.69 -6.94
CA ILE A 198 9.63 2.34 -7.48
C ILE A 198 10.01 3.57 -8.31
N LEU A 199 10.94 4.38 -7.81
CA LEU A 199 11.43 5.56 -8.53
C LEU A 199 12.14 5.17 -9.82
N GLU A 200 13.00 4.16 -9.78
CA GLU A 200 13.68 3.61 -10.95
C GLU A 200 12.66 3.07 -11.98
N SER A 201 11.65 2.32 -11.52
CA SER A 201 10.56 1.85 -12.38
C SER A 201 9.79 3.00 -13.03
N ALA A 202 9.58 4.11 -12.30
CA ALA A 202 8.91 5.30 -12.80
C ALA A 202 9.72 6.00 -13.89
N GLU A 203 11.04 6.05 -13.74
CA GLU A 203 11.95 6.60 -14.73
C GLU A 203 11.94 5.76 -16.01
N VAL A 204 12.07 4.44 -15.89
CA VAL A 204 12.05 3.53 -17.05
C VAL A 204 10.71 3.59 -17.78
N LEU A 205 9.58 3.64 -17.06
CA LEU A 205 8.26 3.83 -17.68
C LEU A 205 8.14 5.16 -18.43
N GLN A 206 8.73 6.23 -17.88
CA GLN A 206 8.75 7.53 -18.55
C GLN A 206 9.63 7.49 -19.82
N GLN A 207 10.78 6.82 -19.78
CA GLN A 207 11.65 6.63 -20.93
C GLN A 207 10.97 5.80 -22.03
N LEU A 208 10.28 4.71 -21.65
CA LEU A 208 9.45 3.91 -22.55
C LEU A 208 8.37 4.74 -23.21
N GLN A 209 7.66 5.57 -22.44
CA GLN A 209 6.61 6.44 -22.99
C GLN A 209 7.17 7.45 -23.99
N LEU A 210 8.31 8.07 -23.68
CA LEU A 210 8.98 9.01 -24.56
C LEU A 210 9.40 8.33 -25.87
N HIS A 211 10.07 7.18 -25.78
CA HIS A 211 10.51 6.43 -26.96
C HIS A 211 9.32 5.93 -27.77
N LEU A 212 8.26 5.40 -27.16
CA LEU A 212 7.04 5.01 -27.90
C LEU A 212 6.38 6.17 -28.66
N ARG A 213 6.51 7.40 -28.16
CA ARG A 213 5.95 8.59 -28.81
C ARG A 213 6.80 9.11 -29.96
N SER A 214 8.13 9.01 -29.87
CA SER A 214 9.07 9.57 -30.84
C SER A 214 9.73 8.55 -31.79
N ALA A 215 9.70 7.26 -31.47
CA ALA A 215 10.34 6.20 -32.24
C ALA A 215 9.68 6.00 -33.61
N ASP A 216 10.51 5.76 -34.62
CA ASP A 216 10.07 5.13 -35.85
C ASP A 216 10.16 3.61 -35.66
N LEU A 217 9.02 2.96 -35.49
CA LEU A 217 8.93 1.52 -35.25
C LEU A 217 9.35 0.66 -36.46
N SER A 218 9.68 1.30 -37.59
CA SER A 218 10.28 0.69 -38.77
C SER A 218 11.82 0.63 -38.68
N ASN A 219 12.41 1.36 -37.73
CA ASN A 219 13.83 1.42 -37.47
C ASN A 219 14.22 0.41 -36.39
N SER A 220 15.16 -0.48 -36.69
CA SER A 220 15.61 -1.51 -35.76
C SER A 220 16.26 -0.94 -34.51
N ALA A 221 16.96 0.21 -34.59
CA ALA A 221 17.60 0.82 -33.44
C ALA A 221 16.58 1.30 -32.39
N ASP A 222 15.52 1.98 -32.83
CA ASP A 222 14.46 2.46 -31.94
C ASP A 222 13.68 1.29 -31.30
N THR A 223 13.61 0.16 -32.00
CA THR A 223 12.96 -1.06 -31.52
C THR A 223 13.81 -1.77 -30.47
N ASP A 224 15.13 -1.84 -30.67
CA ASP A 224 16.07 -2.42 -29.71
C ASP A 224 16.11 -1.64 -28.39
N ASP A 225 16.04 -0.31 -28.45
CA ASP A 225 15.97 0.56 -27.27
C ASP A 225 14.70 0.30 -26.46
N LEU A 226 13.55 0.13 -27.11
CA LEU A 226 12.29 -0.21 -26.45
C LEU A 226 12.34 -1.59 -25.77
N VAL A 227 12.98 -2.58 -26.41
CA VAL A 227 13.19 -3.91 -25.82
C VAL A 227 14.07 -3.81 -24.57
N SER A 228 15.21 -3.12 -24.66
CA SER A 228 16.14 -2.92 -23.53
C SER A 228 15.46 -2.25 -22.32
N LEU A 229 14.67 -1.20 -22.57
CA LEU A 229 13.91 -0.52 -21.52
C LEU A 229 12.85 -1.43 -20.90
N SER A 230 12.20 -2.27 -21.71
CA SER A 230 11.20 -3.23 -21.22
C SER A 230 11.83 -4.34 -20.35
N GLU A 231 13.04 -4.80 -20.69
CA GLU A 231 13.80 -5.74 -19.89
C GLU A 231 14.25 -5.13 -18.56
N THR A 232 14.70 -3.88 -18.60
CA THR A 232 15.08 -3.12 -17.39
C THR A 232 13.89 -2.99 -16.44
N LEU A 233 12.71 -2.62 -16.96
CA LEU A 233 11.49 -2.52 -16.17
C LEU A 233 11.09 -3.86 -15.54
N ARG A 234 11.21 -4.95 -16.31
CA ARG A 234 10.98 -6.32 -15.80
C ARG A 234 11.98 -6.68 -14.69
N GLY A 235 13.24 -6.26 -14.80
CA GLY A 235 14.26 -6.43 -13.76
C GLY A 235 13.90 -5.70 -12.47
N CYS A 236 13.48 -4.43 -12.57
CA CYS A 236 13.01 -3.65 -11.41
C CYS A 236 11.81 -4.34 -10.73
N GLN A 237 10.87 -4.87 -11.51
CA GLN A 237 9.70 -5.58 -10.99
C GLN A 237 10.07 -6.88 -10.26
N ALA A 238 10.99 -7.67 -10.81
CA ALA A 238 11.47 -8.88 -10.14
C ALA A 238 12.11 -8.57 -8.78
N ASN A 239 12.84 -7.45 -8.68
CA ASN A 239 13.42 -6.99 -7.43
C ASN A 239 12.35 -6.55 -6.43
N VAL A 240 11.29 -5.88 -6.88
CA VAL A 240 10.18 -5.51 -6.02
C VAL A 240 9.41 -6.74 -5.52
N ASP A 241 9.14 -7.72 -6.39
CA ASP A 241 8.48 -8.97 -6.02
C ASP A 241 9.27 -9.73 -4.94
N LEU A 242 10.61 -9.76 -5.03
CA LEU A 242 11.48 -10.37 -4.04
C LEU A 242 11.42 -9.67 -2.67
N LEU A 243 11.24 -8.35 -2.65
CA LEU A 243 11.12 -7.59 -1.41
C LEU A 243 9.74 -7.67 -0.76
N ILE A 244 8.70 -8.03 -1.52
CA ILE A 244 7.31 -8.09 -1.03
C ILE A 244 6.88 -9.53 -0.67
N SER A 245 7.51 -10.55 -1.28
CA SER A 245 7.23 -11.98 -1.03
C SER A 245 7.46 -12.36 0.43
#